data_AF-A0AAW0GD78-F1
#
_entry.id   AF-A0AAW0GD78-F1
#
_cell.length_a   1.000
_cell.length_b   1.000
_cell.length_c   1.000
_cell.angle_alpha   90.00
_cell.angle_beta   90.00
_cell.angle_gamma   90.00
#
_symmetry.space_group_name_H-M   'P 1'
#
loop_
_entity.id
_entity.type
_entity.pdbx_description
1 polymer ?
#
loop_
_entity_poly.entity_id
_entity_poly.type
_entity_poly.pdbx_seq_one_letter_code
_entity_poly.pdbx_strand_id
1 'polypeptide(L)'
;MLISDCLDPCGVLEPGEVHIKSSYHNLQNQEGNMTDIILGDVLLTRHPCKVPTDVQKATAVFKKELILYTDVIVISVKGHKVQDEILGRHLASMTGGGDYDGDKMQAFWDPELLKDFKPADPISATEPARVQAALVTENVTVPTVLETMKPQDGYLNQILVLQKAPPPGIGQCLLGRQLLENVGTFHLSKWLPP
;
A
#
# COMPACT_ATOMS: atom_id res chain seq x y z
N MET A 1 -11.61 -4.85 -8.25
CA MET A 1 -12.58 -4.85 -7.13
C MET A 1 -11.89 -4.31 -5.88
N LEU A 2 -12.55 -3.46 -5.08
CA LEU A 2 -12.05 -2.97 -3.78
C LEU A 2 -12.44 -3.96 -2.68
N ILE A 3 -11.47 -4.49 -1.96
CA ILE A 3 -11.68 -5.56 -0.99
C ILE A 3 -10.79 -5.28 0.21
N SER A 4 -11.29 -5.51 1.43
CA SER A 4 -10.43 -5.52 2.62
C SER A 4 -9.41 -6.66 2.51
N ASP A 5 -8.16 -6.38 2.83
CA ASP A 5 -7.10 -7.38 2.90
C ASP A 5 -7.00 -7.98 4.30
N CYS A 6 -6.62 -9.26 4.37
CA CYS A 6 -6.37 -9.95 5.61
C CYS A 6 -5.19 -10.92 5.50
N LEU A 7 -4.54 -11.17 6.63
CA LEU A 7 -3.47 -12.16 6.72
C LEU A 7 -4.03 -13.58 6.67
N ASP A 8 -3.29 -14.49 6.05
CA ASP A 8 -3.57 -15.93 6.06
C ASP A 8 -3.51 -16.52 7.47
N PRO A 9 -4.66 -16.83 8.09
CA PRO A 9 -4.70 -17.33 9.46
C PRO A 9 -4.36 -18.82 9.55
N CYS A 10 -4.35 -19.53 8.41
CA CYS A 10 -4.07 -20.96 8.34
C CYS A 10 -2.63 -21.25 7.88
N GLY A 11 -1.91 -20.26 7.34
CA GLY A 11 -0.54 -20.41 6.84
C GLY A 11 -0.41 -21.34 5.63
N VAL A 12 -1.45 -21.45 4.82
CA VAL A 12 -1.58 -22.37 3.68
C VAL A 12 -1.17 -21.76 2.34
N LEU A 13 -1.10 -20.43 2.25
CA LEU A 13 -0.64 -19.69 1.06
C LEU A 13 0.89 -19.63 1.04
N GLU A 14 1.49 -19.88 -0.12
CA GLU A 14 2.92 -19.68 -0.37
C GLU A 14 3.27 -18.22 -0.69
N PRO A 15 4.55 -17.80 -0.59
CA PRO A 15 4.95 -16.44 -0.97
C PRO A 15 4.54 -16.10 -2.42
N GLY A 16 3.80 -15.00 -2.58
CA GLY A 16 3.23 -14.58 -3.87
C GLY A 16 1.86 -15.18 -4.20
N GLU A 17 1.33 -16.07 -3.36
CA GLU A 17 -0.05 -16.56 -3.47
C GLU A 17 -1.03 -15.69 -2.68
N VAL A 18 -2.23 -15.53 -3.23
CA VAL A 18 -3.37 -14.90 -2.56
C VAL A 18 -4.63 -15.73 -2.73
N HIS A 19 -5.61 -15.56 -1.83
CA HIS A 19 -6.93 -16.15 -1.96
C HIS A 19 -7.98 -15.05 -2.14
N ILE A 20 -8.80 -15.16 -3.19
CA ILE A 20 -9.85 -14.19 -3.49
C ILE A 20 -11.14 -14.95 -3.77
N LYS A 21 -12.10 -14.77 -2.87
CA LYS A 21 -13.44 -15.36 -2.98
C LYS A 21 -14.48 -14.32 -2.64
N SER A 22 -15.54 -14.22 -3.44
CA SER A 22 -16.74 -13.45 -3.10
C SER A 22 -17.78 -14.32 -2.41
N SER A 23 -18.63 -13.69 -1.61
CA SER A 23 -19.84 -14.29 -1.07
C SER A 23 -20.89 -14.59 -2.14
N TYR A 24 -20.81 -13.95 -3.31
CA TYR A 24 -21.73 -14.11 -4.42
C TYR A 24 -21.03 -14.54 -5.72
N HIS A 25 -21.78 -15.19 -6.61
CA HIS A 25 -21.32 -15.54 -7.95
C HIS A 25 -21.46 -14.34 -8.90
N ASN A 26 -20.71 -13.28 -8.63
CA ASN A 26 -20.85 -11.96 -9.25
C ASN A 26 -19.56 -11.42 -9.89
N LEU A 27 -18.48 -12.21 -9.90
CA LEU A 27 -17.22 -11.84 -10.53
C LEU A 27 -17.11 -12.48 -11.90
N GLN A 28 -16.43 -11.84 -12.84
CA GLN A 28 -16.05 -12.46 -14.11
C GLN A 28 -14.63 -12.99 -13.98
N ASN A 29 -14.38 -14.24 -14.34
CA ASN A 29 -13.04 -14.80 -14.41
C ASN A 29 -12.29 -14.27 -15.66
N GLN A 30 -11.04 -14.71 -15.84
CA GLN A 30 -10.20 -14.34 -16.99
C GLN A 30 -10.76 -14.81 -18.36
N GLU A 31 -11.69 -15.76 -18.37
CA GLU A 31 -12.34 -16.28 -19.57
C GLU A 31 -13.70 -15.60 -19.84
N GLY A 32 -14.12 -14.66 -18.97
CA GLY A 32 -15.41 -13.97 -19.04
C GLY A 32 -16.58 -14.72 -18.39
N ASN A 33 -16.34 -15.89 -17.80
CA ASN A 33 -17.36 -16.67 -17.10
C ASN A 33 -17.62 -16.09 -15.71
N MET A 34 -18.88 -16.14 -15.25
CA MET A 34 -19.21 -15.77 -13.88
C MET A 34 -18.60 -16.77 -12.90
N THR A 35 -18.12 -16.28 -11.76
CA THR A 35 -17.47 -17.02 -10.69
C THR A 35 -17.65 -16.31 -9.35
N ASP A 36 -17.51 -17.05 -8.26
CA ASP A 36 -17.30 -16.50 -6.92
C ASP A 36 -15.83 -16.62 -6.47
N ILE A 37 -14.96 -17.27 -7.26
CA ILE A 37 -13.54 -17.49 -6.95
C ILE A 37 -12.68 -16.98 -8.10
N ILE A 38 -11.65 -16.19 -7.79
CA ILE A 38 -10.65 -15.75 -8.76
C ILE A 38 -9.44 -16.68 -8.71
N LEU A 39 -8.97 -17.09 -9.88
CA LEU A 39 -7.81 -17.96 -10.06
C LEU A 39 -6.86 -17.35 -11.09
N GLY A 40 -5.57 -17.64 -10.94
CA GLY A 40 -4.53 -17.21 -11.88
C GLY A 40 -3.88 -15.89 -11.50
N ASP A 41 -3.19 -15.28 -12.45
CA ASP A 41 -2.44 -14.05 -12.17
C ASP A 41 -3.35 -12.88 -11.82
N VAL A 42 -2.96 -12.08 -10.82
CA VAL A 42 -3.67 -10.88 -10.39
C VAL A 42 -2.70 -9.75 -10.10
N LEU A 43 -3.14 -8.51 -10.35
CA LEU A 43 -2.47 -7.29 -9.90
C LEU A 43 -3.17 -6.77 -8.65
N LEU A 44 -2.36 -6.44 -7.66
CA LEU A 44 -2.76 -5.93 -6.36
C LEU A 44 -2.19 -4.54 -6.19
N THR A 45 -3.03 -3.58 -5.82
CA THR A 45 -2.60 -2.21 -5.64
C THR A 45 -3.45 -1.51 -4.61
N ARG A 46 -2.97 -0.37 -4.11
CA ARG A 46 -3.72 0.48 -3.20
C ARG A 46 -3.72 1.92 -3.68
N HIS A 47 -4.86 2.57 -3.50
CA HIS A 47 -4.97 4.00 -3.80
C HIS A 47 -4.50 4.83 -2.60
N PRO A 48 -3.62 5.83 -2.79
CA PRO A 48 -3.06 6.26 -4.06
C PRO A 48 -1.73 5.54 -4.41
N CYS A 49 -1.55 5.17 -5.68
CA CYS A 49 -0.29 4.63 -6.19
C CYS A 49 0.71 5.77 -6.44
N LYS A 50 1.89 5.69 -5.82
CA LYS A 50 2.94 6.71 -5.87
C LYS A 50 4.26 6.14 -6.39
N VAL A 51 4.68 4.95 -6.03
CA VAL A 51 5.91 4.35 -6.57
C VAL A 51 5.57 3.20 -7.52
N PRO A 52 6.46 2.86 -8.47
CA PRO A 52 6.19 1.76 -9.41
C PRO A 52 5.92 0.42 -8.72
N THR A 53 6.47 0.22 -7.53
CA THR A 53 6.22 -0.96 -6.69
C THR A 53 4.85 -0.97 -6.03
N ASP A 54 4.04 0.10 -6.09
CA ASP A 54 2.73 0.09 -5.44
C ASP A 54 1.72 -0.85 -6.11
N VAL A 55 2.03 -1.28 -7.35
CA VAL A 55 1.33 -2.37 -8.02
C VAL A 55 2.19 -3.63 -7.92
N GLN A 56 1.63 -4.68 -7.34
CA GLN A 56 2.27 -5.97 -7.13
C GLN A 56 1.54 -7.05 -7.91
N LYS A 57 2.31 -7.94 -8.56
CA LYS A 57 1.76 -9.13 -9.21
C LYS A 57 1.77 -10.30 -8.23
N ALA A 58 0.66 -11.03 -8.16
CA ALA A 58 0.50 -12.23 -7.34
C ALA A 58 -0.28 -13.30 -8.12
N THR A 59 -0.35 -14.51 -7.58
CA THR A 59 -1.15 -15.61 -8.13
C THR A 59 -2.31 -15.92 -7.19
N ALA A 60 -3.53 -15.73 -7.66
CA ALA A 60 -4.74 -16.12 -6.95
C ALA A 60 -4.93 -17.64 -7.02
N VAL A 61 -5.04 -18.27 -5.86
CA VAL A 61 -5.18 -19.72 -5.68
C VAL A 61 -6.34 -20.03 -4.73
N PHE A 62 -7.01 -21.15 -5.01
CA PHE A 62 -8.01 -21.67 -4.09
C PHE A 62 -7.37 -22.56 -3.04
N LYS A 63 -7.62 -22.27 -1.76
CA LYS A 63 -7.27 -23.13 -0.62
C LYS A 63 -8.56 -23.44 0.13
N LYS A 64 -8.86 -24.73 0.30
CA LYS A 64 -10.10 -25.19 0.95
C LYS A 64 -10.19 -24.73 2.41
N GLU A 65 -9.05 -24.56 3.05
CA GLU A 65 -8.90 -24.10 4.43
C GLU A 65 -9.38 -22.65 4.58
N LEU A 66 -9.36 -21.87 3.50
CA LEU A 66 -9.76 -20.47 3.45
C LEU A 66 -11.18 -20.26 2.89
N ILE A 67 -11.96 -21.32 2.69
CA ILE A 67 -13.27 -21.24 2.00
C ILE A 67 -14.28 -20.28 2.64
N LEU A 68 -14.18 -20.05 3.95
CA LEU A 68 -15.06 -19.14 4.70
C LEU A 68 -14.61 -17.66 4.60
N TYR A 69 -13.40 -17.40 4.12
CA TYR A 69 -12.88 -16.04 3.92
C TYR A 69 -13.40 -15.51 2.59
N THR A 70 -14.58 -14.91 2.66
CA THR A 70 -15.28 -14.28 1.54
C THR A 70 -15.24 -12.77 1.63
N ASP A 71 -15.27 -12.10 0.49
CA ASP A 71 -15.20 -10.63 0.34
C ASP A 71 -13.95 -10.02 1.00
N VAL A 72 -12.87 -10.80 1.06
CA VAL A 72 -11.53 -10.43 1.52
C VAL A 72 -10.46 -10.95 0.55
N ILE A 73 -9.31 -10.26 0.49
CA ILE A 73 -8.10 -10.79 -0.15
C ILE A 73 -7.22 -11.36 0.96
N VAL A 74 -7.09 -12.69 1.01
CA VAL A 74 -6.20 -13.34 1.97
C VAL A 74 -4.79 -13.38 1.42
N ILE A 75 -3.83 -12.87 2.19
CA ILE A 75 -2.43 -12.73 1.78
C ILE A 75 -1.52 -13.65 2.60
N SER A 76 -0.54 -14.28 1.95
CA SER A 76 0.41 -15.15 2.61
C SER A 76 1.17 -14.45 3.75
N VAL A 77 1.30 -15.16 4.88
CA VAL A 77 2.14 -14.78 6.02
C VAL A 77 3.61 -15.18 5.84
N LYS A 78 3.95 -15.93 4.78
CA LYS A 78 5.30 -16.48 4.55
C LYS A 78 6.27 -15.51 3.86
N GLY A 79 5.86 -14.25 3.69
CA GLY A 79 6.61 -13.22 2.99
C GLY A 79 6.02 -12.88 1.62
N HIS A 80 6.62 -11.90 0.96
CA HIS A 80 6.19 -11.44 -0.35
C HIS A 80 7.18 -11.86 -1.43
N LYS A 81 6.68 -12.34 -2.57
CA LYS A 81 7.50 -12.73 -3.72
C LYS A 81 7.45 -11.63 -4.78
N VAL A 82 8.60 -11.13 -5.19
CA VAL A 82 8.73 -10.24 -6.35
C VAL A 82 9.69 -10.90 -7.32
N GLN A 83 9.22 -11.18 -8.53
CA GLN A 83 9.96 -11.96 -9.53
C GLN A 83 10.36 -13.33 -8.95
N ASP A 84 11.65 -13.60 -8.74
CA ASP A 84 12.16 -14.85 -8.18
C ASP A 84 12.72 -14.71 -6.76
N GLU A 85 12.58 -13.52 -6.15
CA GLU A 85 13.09 -13.23 -4.81
C GLU A 85 11.96 -13.17 -3.78
N ILE A 86 12.20 -13.75 -2.60
CA ILE A 86 11.34 -13.61 -1.44
C ILE A 86 11.87 -12.46 -0.60
N LEU A 87 11.05 -11.41 -0.47
CA LEU A 87 11.36 -10.24 0.33
C LEU A 87 10.99 -10.50 1.79
N GLY A 88 11.82 -10.01 2.71
CA GLY A 88 11.55 -10.01 4.17
C GLY A 88 10.48 -9.00 4.61
N ARG A 89 9.47 -8.75 3.76
CA ARG A 89 8.36 -7.83 4.01
C ARG A 89 7.05 -8.38 3.47
N HIS A 90 5.95 -7.87 3.98
CA HIS A 90 4.61 -8.26 3.57
C HIS A 90 4.18 -7.55 2.28
N LEU A 91 3.22 -8.15 1.56
CA LEU A 91 2.67 -7.59 0.32
C LEU A 91 2.05 -6.21 0.54
N ALA A 92 1.28 -6.03 1.62
CA ALA A 92 0.64 -4.74 1.96
C ALA A 92 1.66 -3.59 2.08
N SER A 93 2.84 -3.86 2.66
CA SER A 93 3.92 -2.87 2.78
C SER A 93 4.47 -2.43 1.42
N MET A 94 4.41 -3.32 0.41
CA MET A 94 4.82 -2.99 -0.96
C MET A 94 3.76 -2.16 -1.71
N THR A 95 2.51 -2.17 -1.27
CA THR A 95 1.41 -1.42 -1.89
C THR A 95 1.14 -0.11 -1.16
N GLY A 96 1.94 0.92 -1.42
CA GLY A 96 1.79 2.25 -0.83
C GLY A 96 2.13 2.31 0.66
N GLY A 97 2.97 1.40 1.17
CA GLY A 97 3.41 1.36 2.56
C GLY A 97 2.34 0.90 3.56
N GLY A 98 1.51 -0.08 3.17
CA GLY A 98 0.35 -0.50 3.92
C GLY A 98 0.55 -1.51 5.02
N ASP A 99 -0.51 -1.70 5.79
CA ASP A 99 -0.66 -2.81 6.72
C ASP A 99 -2.09 -3.40 6.63
N TYR A 100 -2.50 -4.14 7.66
CA TYR A 100 -3.75 -4.90 7.68
C TYR A 100 -4.72 -4.39 8.77
N ASP A 101 -4.67 -3.12 9.14
CA ASP A 101 -5.48 -2.53 10.22
C ASP A 101 -6.88 -2.02 9.78
N GLY A 102 -7.19 -2.14 8.49
CA GLY A 102 -8.43 -1.63 7.88
C GLY A 102 -8.27 -1.12 6.45
N ASP A 103 -7.06 -1.23 5.90
CA ASP A 103 -6.77 -0.91 4.52
C ASP A 103 -7.63 -1.70 3.52
N LYS A 104 -7.77 -1.13 2.32
CA LYS A 104 -8.48 -1.77 1.21
C LYS A 104 -7.56 -1.87 0.01
N MET A 105 -7.39 -3.09 -0.46
CA MET A 105 -6.61 -3.39 -1.65
C MET A 105 -7.54 -3.55 -2.86
N GLN A 106 -7.00 -3.20 -4.02
CA GLN A 106 -7.65 -3.39 -5.30
C GLN A 106 -7.02 -4.56 -6.03
N ALA A 107 -7.83 -5.56 -6.37
CA ALA A 107 -7.43 -6.65 -7.24
C ALA A 107 -7.93 -6.42 -8.67
N PHE A 108 -7.04 -6.60 -9.63
CA PHE A 108 -7.30 -6.59 -11.07
C PHE A 108 -6.81 -7.90 -11.67
N TRP A 109 -7.64 -8.54 -12.48
CA TRP A 109 -7.32 -9.83 -13.10
C TRP A 109 -7.69 -9.87 -14.58
N ASP A 110 -7.79 -8.69 -15.20
CA ASP A 110 -8.02 -8.59 -16.64
C ASP A 110 -6.78 -9.11 -17.41
N PRO A 111 -6.92 -10.12 -18.28
CA PRO A 111 -5.80 -10.64 -19.06
C PRO A 111 -5.04 -9.58 -19.87
N GLU A 112 -5.72 -8.56 -20.38
CA GLU A 112 -5.08 -7.49 -21.15
C GLU A 112 -4.15 -6.64 -20.28
N LEU A 113 -4.54 -6.37 -19.03
CA LEU A 113 -3.70 -5.66 -18.07
C LEU A 113 -2.52 -6.51 -17.58
N LEU A 114 -2.74 -7.82 -17.43
CA LEU A 114 -1.75 -8.75 -16.87
C LEU A 114 -0.61 -9.08 -17.84
N LYS A 115 -0.93 -9.19 -19.13
CA LYS A 115 0.00 -9.66 -20.17
C LYS A 115 1.26 -8.81 -20.26
N ASP A 116 1.10 -7.49 -20.22
CA ASP A 116 2.18 -6.53 -20.45
C ASP A 116 2.76 -5.97 -19.14
N PHE A 117 2.22 -6.37 -17.98
CA PHE A 117 2.69 -5.92 -16.68
C PHE A 117 4.08 -6.49 -16.34
N LYS A 118 5.00 -5.59 -15.99
CA LYS A 118 6.36 -5.93 -15.54
C LYS A 118 6.55 -5.46 -14.10
N PRO A 119 6.82 -6.36 -13.14
CA PRO A 119 7.11 -5.96 -11.77
C PRO A 119 8.29 -5.00 -11.72
N ALA A 120 8.14 -3.91 -10.97
CA ALA A 120 9.20 -2.93 -10.75
C ALA A 120 10.28 -3.47 -9.81
N ASP A 121 11.47 -2.87 -9.87
CA ASP A 121 12.57 -3.17 -8.95
C ASP A 121 12.16 -2.83 -7.50
N PRO A 122 12.25 -3.80 -6.57
CA PRO A 122 11.95 -3.61 -5.15
C PRO A 122 12.69 -2.44 -4.48
N ILE A 123 13.86 -2.04 -4.99
CA ILE A 123 14.62 -0.88 -4.50
C ILE A 123 13.77 0.40 -4.49
N SER A 124 12.81 0.51 -5.42
CA SER A 124 11.90 1.66 -5.52
C SER A 124 10.96 1.79 -4.32
N ALA A 125 10.77 0.72 -3.54
CA ALA A 125 9.99 0.71 -2.31
C ALA A 125 10.82 1.10 -1.07
N THR A 126 12.12 1.33 -1.23
CA THR A 126 12.99 1.83 -0.17
C THR A 126 13.07 3.35 -0.25
N GLU A 127 12.84 3.99 0.89
CA GLU A 127 12.92 5.44 0.98
C GLU A 127 14.34 5.94 0.70
N PRO A 128 14.51 6.97 -0.16
CA PRO A 128 15.83 7.56 -0.40
C PRO A 128 16.37 8.27 0.85
N ALA A 129 17.67 8.11 1.14
CA ALA A 129 18.33 8.71 2.31
C ALA A 129 18.15 10.23 2.43
N ARG A 130 18.03 10.94 1.30
CA ARG A 130 17.78 12.39 1.30
C ARG A 130 16.44 12.78 1.92
N VAL A 131 15.42 11.92 1.81
CA VAL A 131 14.07 12.18 2.35
C VAL A 131 14.10 11.96 3.85
N GLN A 132 14.72 10.86 4.30
CA GLN A 132 14.95 10.59 5.71
C GLN A 132 15.69 11.73 6.41
N ALA A 133 16.71 12.29 5.77
CA ALA A 133 17.47 13.41 6.31
C ALA A 133 16.67 14.74 6.37
N ALA A 134 15.61 14.88 5.57
CA ALA A 134 14.76 16.08 5.54
C ALA A 134 13.60 16.02 6.54
N LEU A 135 13.30 14.84 7.08
CA LEU A 135 12.24 14.64 8.06
C LEU A 135 12.83 14.69 9.48
N VAL A 136 12.35 15.64 10.28
CA VAL A 136 12.74 15.77 11.69
C VAL A 136 11.69 15.06 12.54
N THR A 137 12.11 14.00 13.24
CA THR A 137 11.25 13.29 14.18
C THR A 137 11.56 13.72 15.61
N GLU A 138 10.57 14.25 16.32
CA GLU A 138 10.66 14.55 17.74
C GLU A 138 10.26 13.31 18.57
N ASN A 139 11.25 12.53 19.00
CA ASN A 139 11.03 11.32 19.81
C ASN A 139 11.03 11.64 21.32
N VAL A 140 10.17 12.56 21.76
CA VAL A 140 10.03 12.87 23.18
C VAL A 140 9.02 11.91 23.81
N THR A 141 9.42 11.22 24.88
CA THR A 141 8.54 10.27 25.56
C THR A 141 7.54 10.98 26.47
N VAL A 142 6.37 10.37 26.68
CA VAL A 142 5.35 10.91 27.61
C VAL A 142 5.90 11.16 29.02
N PRO A 143 6.71 10.27 29.63
CA PRO A 143 7.36 10.54 30.91
C PRO A 143 8.26 11.79 30.91
N THR A 144 9.06 11.98 29.87
CA THR A 144 9.93 13.17 29.76
C THR A 144 9.12 14.46 29.62
N VAL A 145 8.03 14.42 28.85
CA VAL A 145 7.10 15.55 28.74
C VAL A 145 6.48 15.85 30.11
N LEU A 146 6.05 14.82 30.82
CA LEU A 146 5.46 14.88 32.16
C LEU A 146 6.35 15.55 33.21
N GLU A 147 7.64 15.21 33.23
CA GLU A 147 8.63 15.79 34.14
C GLU A 147 8.93 17.26 33.83
N THR A 148 8.77 17.65 32.57
CA THR A 148 9.07 19.00 32.08
C THR A 148 7.85 19.94 32.17
N MET A 149 6.64 19.38 32.24
CA MET A 149 5.40 20.13 32.35
C MET A 149 5.21 20.73 33.75
N LYS A 150 4.92 22.03 33.83
CA LYS A 150 4.37 22.65 35.05
C LYS A 150 2.89 22.27 35.14
N PRO A 151 2.32 21.98 36.33
CA PRO A 151 0.92 21.56 36.50
C PRO A 151 -0.14 22.51 35.92
N GLN A 152 0.23 23.76 35.63
CA GLN A 152 -0.63 24.81 35.07
C GLN A 152 -0.85 24.68 33.55
N ASP A 153 0.07 24.02 32.83
CA ASP A 153 0.02 23.86 31.38
C ASP A 153 -0.56 22.49 31.05
N GLY A 154 -1.89 22.39 31.06
CA GLY A 154 -2.59 21.14 30.79
C GLY A 154 -2.23 20.55 29.41
N TYR A 155 -2.10 19.23 29.34
CA TYR A 155 -1.81 18.44 28.13
C TYR A 155 -2.58 18.86 26.87
N LEU A 156 -3.83 19.28 27.04
CA LEU A 156 -4.69 19.73 25.96
C LEU A 156 -4.10 20.92 25.19
N ASN A 157 -3.36 21.81 25.86
CA ASN A 157 -2.77 22.98 25.21
C ASN A 157 -1.68 22.61 24.20
N GLN A 158 -0.84 21.61 24.48
CA GLN A 158 0.20 21.16 23.53
C GLN A 158 -0.38 20.37 22.36
N ILE A 159 -1.36 19.49 22.61
CA ILE A 159 -2.06 18.77 21.52
C ILE A 159 -2.73 19.79 20.60
N LEU A 160 -3.40 20.80 21.16
CA LEU A 160 -4.01 21.88 20.39
C LEU A 160 -2.98 22.72 19.63
N VAL A 161 -1.77 22.93 20.16
CA VAL A 161 -0.69 23.63 19.45
C VAL A 161 -0.16 22.79 18.28
N LEU A 162 0.04 21.48 18.47
CA LEU A 162 0.44 20.57 17.39
C LEU A 162 -0.64 20.47 16.29
N GLN A 163 -1.92 20.46 16.67
CA GLN A 163 -3.04 20.48 15.72
C GLN A 163 -3.20 21.83 15.01
N LYS A 164 -2.71 22.93 15.60
CA LYS A 164 -2.73 24.29 15.01
C LYS A 164 -1.46 24.62 14.22
N ALA A 165 -0.44 23.77 14.24
CA ALA A 165 0.71 23.89 13.38
C ALA A 165 0.26 23.94 11.90
N PRO A 166 0.97 24.65 11.01
CA PRO A 166 0.59 24.74 9.60
C PRO A 166 0.37 23.32 9.04
N PRO A 167 -0.65 23.14 8.17
CA PRO A 167 -1.06 21.82 7.73
C PRO A 167 0.16 21.07 7.17
N PRO A 168 0.29 19.77 7.47
CA PRO A 168 1.41 18.99 6.98
C PRO A 168 1.47 19.12 5.46
N GLY A 169 2.64 19.47 4.92
CA GLY A 169 2.85 19.78 3.50
C GLY A 169 2.55 18.62 2.53
N ILE A 170 2.00 17.51 3.01
CA ILE A 170 1.60 16.33 2.24
C ILE A 170 0.79 16.72 1.01
N GLY A 171 -0.27 17.53 1.17
CA GLY A 171 -1.10 17.95 0.04
C GLY A 171 -0.34 18.75 -1.02
N GLN A 172 0.54 19.67 -0.58
CA GLN A 172 1.36 20.49 -1.48
C GLN A 172 2.44 19.65 -2.19
N CYS A 173 3.08 18.71 -1.48
CA CYS A 173 4.06 17.80 -2.04
C CYS A 173 3.42 16.84 -3.06
N LEU A 174 2.22 16.31 -2.77
CA LEU A 174 1.47 15.45 -3.69
C LEU A 174 1.05 16.19 -4.96
N LEU A 175 0.55 17.42 -4.81
CA LEU A 175 0.20 18.26 -5.95
C LEU A 175 1.45 18.63 -6.77
N GLY A 176 2.53 19.04 -6.10
CA GLY A 176 3.81 19.36 -6.75
C GLY A 176 4.35 18.18 -7.55
N ARG A 177 4.26 16.96 -7.00
CA ARG A 177 4.63 15.73 -7.70
C ARG A 177 3.76 15.47 -8.93
N GLN A 178 2.43 15.54 -8.78
CA GLN A 178 1.51 15.35 -9.91
C GLN A 178 1.78 16.36 -11.04
N LEU A 179 2.06 17.61 -10.69
CA LEU A 179 2.43 18.64 -11.65
C LEU A 179 3.75 18.30 -12.35
N LEU A 180 4.79 17.87 -11.62
CA LEU A 180 6.07 17.47 -12.22
C LEU A 180 5.93 16.26 -13.15
N GLU A 181 5.14 15.25 -12.76
CA GLU A 181 4.86 14.08 -13.60
C GLU A 181 4.09 14.47 -14.87
N ASN A 182 3.12 15.39 -14.76
CA ASN A 182 2.35 15.90 -15.90
C ASN A 182 3.15 16.87 -16.80
N VAL A 183 4.16 17.55 -16.25
CA VAL A 183 5.06 18.44 -17.02
C VAL A 183 6.14 17.62 -17.74
N GLY A 184 6.43 16.38 -17.32
CA GLY A 184 7.32 15.47 -18.05
C GLY A 184 6.89 15.17 -19.50
N THR A 185 5.62 15.41 -19.85
CA THR A 185 5.07 15.33 -21.22
C THR A 185 5.07 16.66 -21.99
N PHE A 186 5.46 17.79 -21.38
CA PHE A 186 5.65 19.07 -22.05
C PHE A 186 7.06 19.62 -21.76
N HIS A 187 7.88 19.62 -22.81
CA HIS A 187 9.23 20.21 -22.90
C HIS A 187 9.64 21.13 -21.73
N LEU A 188 10.68 20.71 -21.01
CA LEU A 188 11.45 21.52 -20.06
C LEU A 188 11.88 22.85 -20.70
N SER A 189 11.17 23.93 -20.39
CA SER A 189 11.75 25.26 -20.41
C SER A 189 11.33 26.06 -19.18
N LYS A 190 12.31 26.17 -18.27
CA LYS A 190 12.55 27.26 -17.30
C LYS A 190 11.47 27.55 -16.27
N TRP A 191 11.75 27.16 -15.02
CA TRP A 191 11.37 27.93 -13.84
C TRP A 191 12.46 27.82 -12.76
N LEU A 192 13.32 28.84 -12.69
CA LEU A 192 13.95 29.31 -11.45
C LEU A 192 13.31 30.67 -11.16
N PRO A 193 12.67 30.89 -10.00
CA PRO A 193 12.25 32.22 -9.56
C PRO A 193 13.28 32.84 -8.58
N PRO A 194 13.15 34.14 -8.27
CA PRO A 194 14.18 35.18 -8.35
C PRO A 194 15.32 35.12 -7.31
#